data_AF-A0A7C0YPI0-F1
#
_entry.id   AF-A0A7C0YPI0-F1
#
_cell.length_a   1.000
_cell.length_b   1.000
_cell.length_c   1.000
_cell.angle_alpha   90.00
_cell.angle_beta   90.00
_cell.angle_gamma   90.00
#
_symmetry.space_group_name_H-M   'P 1'
#
loop_
_entity.id
_entity.type
_entity.pdbx_description
1 polymer ?
#
loop_
_entity_poly.entity_id
_entity_poly.type
_entity_poly.pdbx_seq_one_letter_code
_entity_poly.pdbx_strand_id
1 'polypeptide(L)'
;QVIARQVANKLKISPLMVDNQIIKPVAVHHHLILGLDKPPALTSENKQELWESMKMSKSNSDSAVFIHDSEEDIKRKIKKAFCPEREIEFNPIIDWTEHLIFNREEKIILKREKEHGGNLEINSVTELKDLFEKGELHPEDLKNFVAEYLIKLLEPAREHFSKGNPKEMLQNLEKLMGKE
;
A
#
# COMPACT_ATOMS: atom_id res chain seq x y z
N GLN A 1 -4.53 -18.53 -11.23
CA GLN A 1 -4.71 -17.57 -12.36
C GLN A 1 -5.02 -18.22 -13.72
N VAL A 2 -5.30 -19.54 -13.77
CA VAL A 2 -5.23 -20.30 -15.04
C VAL A 2 -6.62 -20.63 -15.64
N ILE A 3 -7.68 -20.64 -14.84
CA ILE A 3 -9.01 -21.15 -15.23
C ILE A 3 -9.60 -20.36 -16.40
N ALA A 4 -9.67 -19.03 -16.31
CA ALA A 4 -10.25 -18.19 -17.36
C ALA A 4 -9.57 -18.40 -18.73
N ARG A 5 -8.23 -18.52 -18.74
CA ARG A 5 -7.46 -18.78 -19.95
C ARG A 5 -7.57 -20.24 -20.43
N GLN A 6 -7.76 -21.20 -19.52
CA GLN A 6 -8.00 -22.61 -19.85
C GLN A 6 -9.35 -22.84 -20.50
N VAL A 7 -10.39 -22.13 -20.05
CA VAL A 7 -11.76 -22.30 -20.54
C VAL A 7 -12.12 -21.35 -21.69
N ALA A 8 -11.30 -20.32 -21.97
CA ALA A 8 -11.59 -19.30 -22.99
C ALA A 8 -12.03 -19.88 -24.34
N ASN A 9 -11.30 -20.89 -24.86
CA ASN A 9 -11.62 -21.51 -26.16
C ASN A 9 -12.83 -22.46 -26.11
N LYS A 10 -13.35 -22.75 -24.91
CA LYS A 10 -14.51 -23.62 -24.67
C LYS A 10 -15.79 -22.81 -24.42
N LEU A 11 -15.70 -21.48 -24.32
CA LEU A 11 -16.84 -20.60 -24.07
C LEU A 11 -17.77 -20.56 -25.29
N LYS A 12 -19.04 -20.89 -25.07
CA LYS A 12 -20.09 -20.87 -26.10
C LYS A 12 -20.96 -19.62 -26.11
N ILE A 13 -21.15 -19.00 -24.93
CA ILE A 13 -22.11 -17.89 -24.75
C ILE A 13 -21.46 -16.53 -25.02
N SER A 14 -20.24 -16.32 -24.50
CA SER A 14 -19.55 -15.02 -24.60
C SER A 14 -18.03 -15.21 -24.68
N PRO A 15 -17.49 -15.77 -25.78
CA PRO A 15 -16.05 -15.84 -25.99
C PRO A 15 -15.48 -14.45 -26.33
N LEU A 16 -14.25 -14.20 -25.90
CA LEU A 16 -13.50 -13.02 -26.34
C LEU A 16 -13.03 -13.24 -27.78
N MET A 17 -13.44 -12.37 -28.71
CA MET A 17 -13.09 -12.50 -30.13
C MET A 17 -12.36 -11.26 -30.65
N VAL A 18 -11.32 -11.49 -31.45
CA VAL A 18 -10.60 -10.48 -32.24
C VAL A 18 -10.44 -11.06 -33.64
N ASP A 19 -10.80 -10.29 -34.68
CA ASP A 19 -10.76 -10.73 -36.09
C ASP A 19 -11.46 -12.08 -36.33
N ASN A 20 -12.63 -12.27 -35.72
CA ASN A 20 -13.43 -13.50 -35.75
C ASN A 20 -12.74 -14.75 -35.17
N GLN A 21 -11.66 -14.59 -34.42
CA GLN A 21 -10.97 -15.67 -33.72
C GLN A 21 -11.16 -15.55 -32.21
N ILE A 22 -11.44 -16.68 -31.55
CA ILE A 22 -11.50 -16.72 -30.09
C ILE A 22 -10.08 -16.60 -29.55
N ILE A 23 -9.86 -15.58 -28.72
CA ILE A 23 -8.56 -15.32 -28.09
C ILE A 23 -8.64 -15.50 -26.58
N LYS A 24 -7.49 -15.84 -25.98
CA LYS A 24 -7.36 -15.95 -24.53
C LYS A 24 -7.10 -14.57 -23.92
N PRO A 25 -7.81 -14.19 -22.85
CA PRO A 25 -7.58 -12.90 -22.20
C PRO A 25 -6.19 -12.84 -21.58
N VAL A 26 -5.48 -11.72 -21.73
CA VAL A 26 -4.20 -11.48 -21.05
C VAL A 26 -4.48 -11.21 -19.58
N ALA A 27 -3.76 -11.90 -18.71
CA ALA A 27 -3.85 -11.69 -17.28
C ALA A 27 -2.67 -10.79 -16.85
N VAL A 28 -2.98 -9.63 -16.28
CA VAL A 28 -2.00 -8.68 -15.75
C VAL A 28 -2.21 -8.62 -14.25
N HIS A 29 -1.16 -8.95 -13.49
CA HIS A 29 -1.20 -8.99 -12.03
C HIS A 29 -0.28 -7.90 -11.48
N HIS A 30 -0.79 -7.10 -10.56
CA HIS A 30 -0.02 -6.09 -9.86
C HIS A 30 0.38 -6.61 -8.48
N HIS A 31 1.34 -5.93 -7.86
CA HIS A 31 1.79 -6.18 -6.50
C HIS A 31 0.63 -6.03 -5.49
N LEU A 32 0.61 -6.90 -4.48
CA LEU A 32 -0.33 -6.80 -3.37
C LEU A 32 0.39 -6.15 -2.18
N ILE A 33 0.00 -4.89 -1.93
CA ILE A 33 0.56 -4.07 -0.87
C ILE A 33 0.26 -4.68 0.50
N LEU A 34 1.27 -4.66 1.37
CA LEU A 34 1.17 -5.17 2.74
C LEU A 34 0.26 -4.29 3.61
N GLY A 35 -0.45 -4.91 4.55
CA GLY A 35 -1.14 -4.24 5.64
C GLY A 35 -0.14 -3.73 6.68
N LEU A 36 -0.55 -2.74 7.47
CA LEU A 36 0.32 -2.06 8.42
C LEU A 36 0.61 -2.86 9.70
N ASP A 37 -0.12 -3.97 9.92
CA ASP A 37 0.01 -4.79 11.12
C ASP A 37 1.32 -5.60 11.14
N LYS A 38 1.70 -6.04 12.34
CA LYS A 38 2.82 -6.96 12.52
C LYS A 38 2.50 -8.33 11.89
N PRO A 39 3.47 -8.98 11.22
CA PRO A 39 3.33 -10.37 10.79
C PRO A 39 2.83 -11.30 11.90
N PRO A 40 1.86 -12.20 11.64
CA PRO A 40 1.71 -13.39 12.47
C PRO A 40 3.04 -14.17 12.40
N ALA A 41 3.47 -14.72 13.54
CA ALA A 41 4.84 -15.20 13.81
C ALA A 41 5.63 -15.72 12.59
N LEU A 42 6.90 -15.29 12.48
CA LEU A 42 7.90 -15.70 11.47
C LEU A 42 8.28 -17.21 11.51
N THR A 43 7.43 -18.07 12.08
CA THR A 43 7.63 -19.51 12.19
C THR A 43 7.32 -20.27 10.90
N SER A 44 6.67 -19.63 9.93
CA SER A 44 6.27 -20.28 8.68
C SER A 44 7.45 -20.36 7.72
N GLU A 45 7.92 -21.58 7.43
CA GLU A 45 8.94 -21.85 6.39
C GLU A 45 8.48 -21.36 4.98
N ASN A 46 7.18 -21.11 4.80
CA ASN A 46 6.57 -20.60 3.57
C ASN A 46 6.40 -19.07 3.59
N LYS A 47 7.38 -18.34 3.05
CA LYS A 47 7.34 -16.87 2.85
C LYS A 47 6.09 -16.38 2.13
N GLN A 48 5.53 -17.18 1.23
CA GLN A 48 4.33 -16.82 0.47
C GLN A 48 3.05 -16.82 1.32
N GLU A 49 2.88 -17.81 2.21
CA GLU A 49 1.74 -17.85 3.13
C GLU A 49 1.79 -16.67 4.11
N LEU A 50 2.99 -16.33 4.56
CA LEU A 50 3.23 -15.17 5.40
C LEU A 50 2.83 -13.86 4.69
N TRP A 51 3.20 -13.70 3.41
CA TRP A 51 2.77 -12.56 2.59
C TRP A 51 1.25 -12.50 2.40
N GLU A 52 0.62 -13.63 2.11
CA GLU A 52 -0.83 -13.71 1.92
C GLU A 52 -1.62 -13.36 3.19
N SER A 53 -1.07 -13.69 4.37
CA SER A 53 -1.64 -13.34 5.66
C SER A 53 -1.53 -11.86 6.00
N MET A 54 -0.51 -11.17 5.47
CA MET A 54 -0.23 -9.76 5.73
C MET A 54 -0.88 -8.80 4.75
N LYS A 55 -1.70 -9.25 3.81
CA LYS A 55 -2.43 -8.33 2.92
C LYS A 55 -3.36 -7.41 3.71
N MET A 56 -3.54 -6.17 3.22
CA MET A 56 -4.54 -5.25 3.78
C MET A 56 -5.90 -5.93 3.86
N SER A 57 -6.47 -5.99 5.06
CA SER A 57 -7.79 -6.54 5.32
C SER A 57 -8.72 -5.43 5.77
N LYS A 58 -9.89 -5.33 5.12
CA LYS A 58 -10.92 -4.36 5.52
C LYS A 58 -11.50 -4.64 6.91
N SER A 59 -11.24 -5.82 7.47
CA SER A 59 -11.75 -6.24 8.78
C SER A 59 -11.03 -5.56 9.95
N ASN A 60 -9.77 -5.14 9.78
CA ASN A 60 -9.05 -4.33 10.79
C ASN A 60 -8.85 -2.91 10.23
N SER A 61 -9.56 -1.93 10.79
CA SER A 61 -9.51 -0.55 10.29
C SER A 61 -8.16 0.13 10.50
N ASP A 62 -7.38 -0.29 11.50
CA ASP A 62 -6.06 0.28 11.80
C ASP A 62 -4.95 -0.35 10.94
N SER A 63 -5.20 -1.49 10.27
CA SER A 63 -4.23 -2.18 9.43
C SER A 63 -4.19 -1.68 7.98
N ALA A 64 -5.10 -0.77 7.60
CA ALA A 64 -5.23 -0.23 6.26
C ALA A 64 -5.48 1.28 6.29
N VAL A 65 -4.88 1.99 5.33
CA VAL A 65 -5.21 3.40 5.06
C VAL A 65 -6.27 3.45 3.97
N PHE A 66 -7.38 4.11 4.25
CA PHE A 66 -8.45 4.36 3.30
C PHE A 66 -8.24 5.69 2.59
N ILE A 67 -8.74 5.80 1.35
CA ILE A 67 -8.59 7.00 0.52
C ILE A 67 -9.25 8.26 1.11
N HIS A 68 -10.17 8.09 2.05
CA HIS A 68 -10.93 9.14 2.73
C HIS A 68 -10.54 9.30 4.21
N ASP A 69 -9.51 8.60 4.69
CA ASP A 69 -9.03 8.78 6.05
C ASP A 69 -8.61 10.23 6.30
N SER A 70 -8.86 10.75 7.50
CA SER A 70 -8.37 12.08 7.90
C SER A 70 -6.83 12.12 7.96
N GLU A 71 -6.25 13.32 8.01
CA GLU A 71 -4.80 13.47 8.13
C GLU A 71 -4.30 12.90 9.45
N GLU A 72 -5.08 13.06 10.51
CA GLU A 72 -4.84 12.51 11.83
C GLU A 72 -4.88 10.98 11.82
N ASP A 73 -5.85 10.39 11.12
CA ASP A 73 -5.95 8.93 10.98
C ASP A 73 -4.77 8.36 10.20
N ILE A 74 -4.38 8.99 9.08
CA ILE A 74 -3.21 8.57 8.29
C ILE A 74 -1.96 8.61 9.17
N LYS A 75 -1.71 9.72 9.88
CA LYS A 75 -0.58 9.86 10.81
C LYS A 75 -0.62 8.80 11.90
N ARG A 76 -1.78 8.58 12.52
CA ARG A 76 -1.95 7.57 13.59
C ARG A 76 -1.62 6.17 13.08
N LYS A 77 -2.17 5.78 11.93
CA LYS A 77 -2.00 4.44 11.34
C LYS A 77 -0.54 4.19 10.92
N ILE A 78 0.06 5.13 10.18
CA ILE A 78 1.47 5.01 9.75
C ILE A 78 2.43 5.01 10.95
N LYS A 79 2.15 5.81 11.98
CA LYS A 79 2.94 5.79 13.22
C LYS A 79 2.91 4.42 13.90
N LYS A 80 1.73 3.80 13.99
CA LYS A 80 1.53 2.46 14.58
C LYS A 80 2.04 1.32 13.70
N ALA A 81 2.25 1.55 12.40
CA ALA A 81 2.61 0.51 11.45
C ALA A 81 3.87 -0.26 11.87
N PHE A 82 3.91 -1.55 11.53
CA PHE A 82 5.10 -2.37 11.68
C PHE A 82 6.24 -1.81 10.80
N CYS A 83 7.37 -1.46 11.41
CA CYS A 83 8.57 -1.00 10.73
C CYS A 83 9.78 -1.18 11.67
N PRO A 84 10.25 -2.42 11.86
CA PRO A 84 11.45 -2.68 12.64
C PRO A 84 12.68 -2.05 12.00
N GLU A 85 13.64 -1.63 12.82
CA GLU A 85 14.92 -1.09 12.35
C GLU A 85 15.68 -2.16 11.54
N ARG A 86 16.31 -1.73 10.44
CA ARG A 86 17.18 -2.55 9.58
C ARG A 86 16.52 -3.77 8.93
N GLU A 87 15.21 -3.94 9.10
CA GLU A 87 14.45 -5.01 8.48
C GLU A 87 13.72 -4.48 7.24
N ILE A 88 14.06 -5.05 6.10
CA ILE A 88 13.48 -4.69 4.80
C ILE A 88 12.47 -5.76 4.33
N GLU A 89 12.56 -6.98 4.85
CA GLU A 89 11.67 -8.09 4.50
C GLU A 89 10.39 -8.00 5.33
N PHE A 90 9.22 -8.08 4.68
CA PHE A 90 7.91 -7.94 5.34
C PHE A 90 7.75 -6.64 6.15
N ASN A 91 8.33 -5.53 5.66
CA ASN A 91 8.16 -4.21 6.23
C ASN A 91 7.16 -3.38 5.40
N PRO A 92 5.92 -3.17 5.90
CA PRO A 92 4.88 -2.42 5.19
C PRO A 92 5.31 -1.03 4.75
N ILE A 93 6.11 -0.32 5.55
CA ILE A 93 6.52 1.05 5.22
C ILE A 93 7.50 1.07 4.05
N ILE A 94 8.42 0.10 3.99
CA ILE A 94 9.34 -0.08 2.85
C ILE A 94 8.55 -0.50 1.60
N ASP A 95 7.65 -1.47 1.74
CA ASP A 95 6.75 -1.97 0.67
C ASP A 95 5.94 -0.83 0.04
N TRP A 96 5.35 0.03 0.87
CA TRP A 96 4.58 1.18 0.40
C TRP A 96 5.48 2.21 -0.27
N THR A 97 6.66 2.47 0.28
CA THR A 97 7.59 3.44 -0.32
C THR A 97 8.04 2.96 -1.71
N GLU A 98 8.36 1.69 -1.86
CA GLU A 98 8.73 1.06 -3.14
C GLU A 98 7.58 1.06 -4.15
N HIS A 99 6.40 0.58 -3.76
CA HIS A 99 5.32 0.29 -4.71
C HIS A 99 4.27 1.40 -4.85
N LEU A 100 4.19 2.36 -3.92
CA LEU A 100 3.29 3.51 -4.04
C LEU A 100 4.03 4.80 -4.39
N ILE A 101 5.16 5.07 -3.73
CA ILE A 101 5.86 6.35 -3.84
C ILE A 101 6.82 6.35 -5.02
N PHE A 102 7.76 5.40 -5.09
CA PHE A 102 8.73 5.32 -6.20
C PHE A 102 8.11 4.98 -7.56
N ASN A 103 6.88 4.43 -7.59
CA ASN A 103 6.12 4.28 -8.84
C ASN A 103 5.60 5.61 -9.41
N ARG A 104 5.69 6.70 -8.64
CA ARG A 104 5.22 8.05 -9.01
C ARG A 104 6.34 9.08 -9.00
N GLU A 105 7.29 8.91 -8.09
CA GLU A 105 8.41 9.81 -7.88
C GLU A 105 9.71 9.15 -8.33
N GLU A 106 10.54 9.89 -9.07
CA GLU A 106 11.89 9.42 -9.43
C GLU A 106 12.84 9.43 -8.21
N LYS A 107 12.56 10.29 -7.23
CA LYS A 107 13.36 10.45 -6.01
C LYS A 107 12.53 10.96 -4.85
N ILE A 108 12.98 10.69 -3.63
CA ILE A 108 12.34 11.15 -2.40
C ILE A 108 13.31 11.97 -1.56
N ILE A 109 12.79 12.96 -0.84
CA ILE A 109 13.57 13.82 0.05
C ILE A 109 12.96 13.77 1.45
N LEU A 110 13.68 13.15 2.38
CA LEU A 110 13.31 13.10 3.78
C LEU A 110 13.87 14.33 4.49
N LYS A 111 12.97 15.16 5.03
CA LYS A 111 13.34 16.34 5.81
C LYS A 111 13.64 15.91 7.24
N ARG A 112 14.90 16.02 7.66
CA ARG A 112 15.35 15.71 9.02
C ARG A 112 16.06 16.92 9.60
N GLU A 113 15.99 17.09 10.91
CA GLU A 113 16.73 18.15 11.57
C GLU A 113 18.24 17.95 11.39
N LYS A 114 19.01 19.05 11.44
CA LYS A 114 20.47 18.99 11.26
C LYS A 114 21.15 18.10 12.29
N GLU A 115 20.58 18.00 13.49
CA GLU A 115 21.07 17.15 14.57
C GLU A 115 20.87 15.64 14.29
N HIS A 116 19.95 15.31 13.38
CA HIS A 116 19.61 13.93 12.97
C HIS A 116 20.15 13.58 11.57
N GLY A 117 21.24 14.23 11.15
CA GLY A 117 21.91 13.94 9.86
C GLY A 117 21.39 14.76 8.68
N GLY A 118 20.46 15.69 8.89
CA GLY A 118 19.98 16.61 7.85
C GLY A 118 19.15 15.94 6.75
N ASN A 119 18.71 16.76 5.78
CA ASN A 119 17.88 16.29 4.67
C ASN A 119 18.58 15.15 3.92
N LEU A 120 17.86 14.05 3.70
CA LEU A 120 18.34 12.88 2.99
C LEU A 120 17.59 12.75 1.67
N GLU A 121 18.32 12.77 0.57
CA GLU A 121 17.80 12.52 -0.77
C GLU A 121 18.08 11.07 -1.14
N ILE A 122 17.06 10.36 -1.61
CA ILE A 122 17.13 8.96 -2.02
C ILE A 122 16.59 8.85 -3.44
N ASN A 123 17.40 8.36 -4.36
CA ASN A 123 17.15 8.40 -5.80
C ASN A 123 16.67 7.05 -6.36
N SER A 124 16.65 6.00 -5.53
CA SER A 124 16.18 4.69 -5.98
C SER A 124 15.69 3.83 -4.81
N VAL A 125 14.87 2.83 -5.14
CA VAL A 125 14.43 1.79 -4.19
C VAL A 125 15.62 1.02 -3.62
N THR A 126 16.65 0.75 -4.43
CA THR A 126 17.86 0.05 -3.97
C THR A 126 18.59 0.88 -2.92
N GLU A 127 18.76 2.18 -3.17
CA GLU A 127 19.37 3.10 -2.21
C GLU A 127 18.55 3.21 -0.91
N LEU A 128 17.21 3.24 -1.01
CA LEU A 128 16.34 3.20 0.16
C LEU A 128 16.62 1.96 1.03
N LYS A 129 16.63 0.78 0.42
CA LYS A 129 16.82 -0.49 1.13
C LYS A 129 18.21 -0.56 1.77
N ASP A 130 19.25 -0.16 1.05
CA ASP A 130 20.62 -0.14 1.55
C ASP A 130 20.79 0.80 2.76
N LEU A 131 20.24 2.02 2.69
CA LEU A 131 20.31 2.99 3.78
C LEU A 131 19.54 2.52 5.02
N PHE A 132 18.40 1.86 4.81
CA PHE A 132 17.57 1.33 5.89
C PHE A 132 18.25 0.12 6.58
N GLU A 133 18.79 -0.82 5.81
CA GLU A 133 19.48 -2.01 6.32
C GLU A 133 20.76 -1.65 7.10
N LYS A 134 21.51 -0.64 6.63
CA LYS A 134 22.68 -0.10 7.36
C LYS A 134 22.30 0.68 8.62
N GLY A 135 21.03 1.05 8.77
CA GLY A 135 20.54 1.88 9.88
C GLY A 135 20.93 3.37 9.76
N GLU A 136 21.26 3.83 8.56
CA GLU A 136 21.50 5.26 8.28
C GLU A 136 20.19 6.04 8.10
N LEU A 137 19.10 5.31 7.81
CA LEU A 137 17.73 5.80 7.80
C LEU A 137 16.94 5.21 8.97
N HIS A 138 16.43 6.08 9.85
CA HIS A 138 15.62 5.67 10.99
C HIS A 138 14.16 5.39 10.58
N PRO A 139 13.48 4.37 11.15
CA PRO A 139 12.08 4.07 10.85
C PRO A 139 11.12 5.22 11.06
N GLU A 140 11.35 6.07 12.07
CA GLU A 140 10.48 7.22 12.36
C GLU A 140 10.54 8.29 11.27
N ASP A 141 11.74 8.57 10.74
CA ASP A 141 11.91 9.51 9.63
C ASP A 141 11.15 9.04 8.40
N LEU A 142 11.28 7.75 8.07
CA LEU A 142 10.60 7.16 6.93
C LEU A 142 9.08 7.14 7.12
N LYS A 143 8.59 6.77 8.31
CA LYS A 143 7.17 6.82 8.65
C LYS A 143 6.59 8.22 8.50
N ASN A 144 7.28 9.23 9.03
CA ASN A 144 6.84 10.62 8.95
C ASN A 144 6.77 11.09 7.49
N PHE A 145 7.80 10.77 6.70
CA PHE A 145 7.81 11.05 5.27
C PHE A 145 6.62 10.39 4.54
N VAL A 146 6.40 9.08 4.75
CA VAL A 146 5.31 8.34 4.13
C VAL A 146 3.94 8.91 4.52
N ALA A 147 3.73 9.25 5.80
CA ALA A 147 2.48 9.84 6.26
C ALA A 147 2.19 11.18 5.57
N GLU A 148 3.18 12.08 5.52
CA GLU A 148 3.05 13.39 4.87
C GLU A 148 2.85 13.26 3.35
N TYR A 149 3.52 12.30 2.72
CA TYR A 149 3.32 12.00 1.29
C TYR A 149 1.89 11.53 1.01
N LEU A 150 1.39 10.55 1.79
CA LEU A 150 0.04 10.02 1.64
C LEU A 150 -1.03 11.09 1.90
N ILE A 151 -0.83 11.96 2.88
CA ILE A 151 -1.73 13.09 3.15
C ILE A 151 -1.88 13.95 1.90
N LYS A 152 -0.77 14.33 1.25
CA LYS A 152 -0.83 15.14 0.03
C LYS A 152 -1.44 14.37 -1.13
N LEU A 153 -1.04 13.10 -1.30
CA LEU A 153 -1.54 12.25 -2.39
C LEU A 153 -3.06 12.05 -2.32
N LEU A 154 -3.60 11.88 -1.11
CA LEU A 154 -5.02 11.60 -0.88
C LEU A 154 -5.88 12.85 -0.69
N GLU A 155 -5.30 14.05 -0.69
CA GLU A 155 -6.03 15.31 -0.51
C GLU A 155 -7.22 15.47 -1.47
N PRO A 156 -7.07 15.25 -2.80
CA PRO A 156 -8.20 15.38 -3.73
C PRO A 156 -9.35 14.41 -3.43
N ALA A 157 -9.02 13.21 -2.94
CA ALA A 157 -10.03 12.24 -2.54
C ALA A 157 -10.75 12.68 -1.26
N ARG A 158 -10.01 13.16 -0.25
CA ARG A 158 -10.60 13.70 0.99
C ARG A 158 -11.53 14.87 0.69
N GLU A 159 -11.12 15.80 -0.18
CA GLU A 159 -11.97 16.92 -0.60
C GLU A 159 -13.23 16.48 -1.35
N HIS A 160 -13.14 15.40 -2.14
CA HIS A 160 -14.30 14.84 -2.82
C HIS A 160 -15.32 14.26 -1.83
N PHE A 161 -14.85 13.53 -0.81
CA PHE A 161 -15.71 12.91 0.21
C PHE A 161 -16.13 13.85 1.34
N SER A 162 -15.62 15.08 1.40
CA SER A 162 -15.99 16.04 2.45
C SER A 162 -17.27 16.84 2.16
N LYS A 163 -17.79 16.78 0.92
CA LYS A 163 -18.93 17.59 0.45
C LYS A 163 -19.89 16.84 -0.47
N GLY A 164 -21.13 17.31 -0.52
CA GLY A 164 -22.16 16.84 -1.44
C GLY A 164 -22.57 15.37 -1.24
N ASN A 165 -23.10 14.76 -2.30
CA ASN A 165 -23.58 13.38 -2.32
C ASN A 165 -22.52 12.33 -1.88
N PRO A 166 -21.23 12.41 -2.28
CA PRO A 166 -20.22 11.45 -1.84
C PRO A 166 -20.08 11.34 -0.32
N LYS A 167 -20.22 12.46 0.40
CA LYS A 167 -20.19 12.50 1.86
C LYS A 167 -21.34 11.72 2.48
N GLU A 168 -22.55 11.93 1.98
CA GLU A 168 -23.75 11.24 2.47
C GLU A 168 -23.66 9.73 2.22
N MET A 169 -23.17 9.35 1.03
CA MET A 169 -22.94 7.94 0.69
C MET A 169 -21.89 7.30 1.60
N LEU A 170 -20.81 8.00 1.91
CA LEU A 170 -19.78 7.52 2.83
C LEU A 170 -20.34 7.31 4.24
N GLN A 171 -21.07 8.29 4.78
CA GLN A 171 -21.70 8.18 6.10
C GLN A 171 -22.70 7.02 6.18
N ASN A 172 -23.48 6.80 5.11
CA ASN A 172 -24.39 5.66 5.05
C ASN A 172 -23.64 4.32 5.03
N LEU A 173 -22.52 4.25 4.32
CA LEU A 173 -21.67 3.07 4.29
C LEU A 173 -21.03 2.80 5.67
N GLU A 174 -20.56 3.82 6.37
CA GLU A 174 -20.01 3.69 7.73
C GLU A 174 -21.03 3.14 8.73
N LYS A 175 -22.28 3.65 8.67
CA LYS A 175 -23.40 3.12 9.46
C LYS A 175 -23.68 1.65 9.17
N LEU A 176 -23.69 1.25 7.90
CA LEU A 176 -23.89 -0.15 7.51
C LEU A 176 -22.76 -1.07 7.97
N MET A 177 -21.54 -0.54 8.09
CA MET A 177 -20.38 -1.28 8.57
C MET A 177 -20.27 -1.35 10.09
N GLY A 178 -21.18 -0.71 10.84
CA GLY A 178 -21.18 -0.73 12.31
C GLY A 178 -19.97 -0.01 12.93
N LYS A 179 -19.40 0.98 12.22
CA LYS A 179 -18.39 1.88 12.76
C LYS A 179 -19.10 3.06 13.42
N GLU A 180 -19.60 2.87 14.63
CA GLU A 180 -20.00 3.96 15.54
C GLU A 180 -18.94 4.19 16.62
#